data_AF-A0A1C5DIC8-F1
#
_entry.id   AF-A0A1C5DIC8-F1
#
_cell.length_a   1.000
_cell.length_b   1.000
_cell.length_c   1.000
_cell.angle_alpha   90.00
_cell.angle_beta   90.00
_cell.angle_gamma   90.00
#
_symmetry.space_group_name_H-M   'P 1'
#
loop_
_entity.id
_entity.type
_entity.pdbx_description
1 polymer ?
#
loop_
_entity_poly.entity_id
_entity_poly.type
_entity_poly.pdbx_seq_one_letter_code
_entity_poly.pdbx_strand_id
1 'polypeptide(L)'
;DGAARRARDTRTDPSWAHGLAGVAAASALTGLPCAADEFSALLRDAEVGPDLSLGQGALGALEALTVLAERGDGPAAEALTLRTGQALAFVEAQGHRCATPDHVPSPGLLTGLSGIGYGLLRLAHPGTVPSVLLLGHPGQYGN
;
A
#
# COMPACT_ATOMS: atom_id res chain seq x y z
N ASP A 1 -21.78 8.58 -20.66
CA ASP A 1 -21.29 8.77 -19.29
C ASP A 1 -20.63 7.49 -18.76
N GLY A 2 -19.32 7.34 -18.95
CA GLY A 2 -18.55 6.15 -18.56
C GLY A 2 -17.21 6.46 -17.89
N ALA A 3 -16.77 7.72 -17.97
CA ALA A 3 -15.64 8.22 -17.21
C ALA A 3 -16.01 8.43 -15.73
N ALA A 4 -17.20 8.96 -15.44
CA ALA A 4 -17.68 9.15 -14.07
C ALA A 4 -17.87 7.81 -13.34
N ARG A 5 -18.31 6.75 -14.05
CA ARG A 5 -18.40 5.41 -13.47
C ARG A 5 -17.03 4.84 -13.11
N ARG A 6 -16.07 4.89 -14.05
CA ARG A 6 -14.69 4.45 -13.79
C ARG A 6 -14.04 5.19 -12.62
N ALA A 7 -14.23 6.51 -12.54
CA ALA A 7 -13.71 7.28 -11.42
C ALA A 7 -14.31 6.86 -10.07
N ARG A 8 -15.60 6.47 -10.03
CA ARG A 8 -16.22 5.91 -8.82
C ARG A 8 -15.69 4.52 -8.50
N ASP A 9 -15.61 3.64 -9.49
CA ASP A 9 -15.12 2.26 -9.31
C ASP A 9 -13.68 2.28 -8.76
N THR A 10 -12.81 3.14 -9.31
CA THR A 10 -11.44 3.34 -8.80
C THR A 10 -11.41 3.86 -7.36
N ARG A 11 -12.33 4.73 -6.96
CA ARG A 11 -12.40 5.23 -5.57
C ARG A 11 -12.87 4.17 -4.56
N THR A 12 -13.63 3.17 -5.02
CA THR A 12 -14.11 2.06 -4.18
C THR A 12 -13.20 0.85 -4.17
N ASP A 13 -12.32 0.72 -5.17
CA ASP A 13 -11.30 -0.33 -5.21
C ASP A 13 -10.06 0.14 -4.44
N PRO A 14 -9.73 -0.44 -3.27
CA PRO A 14 -8.57 -0.02 -2.50
C PRO A 14 -7.24 -0.47 -3.13
N SER A 15 -7.28 -1.23 -4.22
CA SER A 15 -6.09 -1.86 -4.80
C SER A 15 -5.07 -0.87 -5.34
N TRP A 16 -3.81 -1.29 -5.35
CA TRP A 16 -2.74 -0.55 -6.00
C TRP A 16 -2.88 -0.59 -7.52
N ALA A 17 -3.05 -1.79 -8.08
CA ALA A 17 -2.90 -2.00 -9.53
C ALA A 17 -4.02 -1.36 -10.37
N HIS A 18 -5.22 -1.22 -9.81
CA HIS A 18 -6.39 -0.73 -10.55
C HIS A 18 -7.18 0.38 -9.82
N GLY A 19 -6.80 0.69 -8.58
CA GLY A 19 -7.65 1.40 -7.64
C GLY A 19 -7.04 2.63 -6.99
N LEU A 20 -7.67 2.99 -5.88
CA LEU A 20 -7.44 4.15 -5.05
C LEU A 20 -5.98 4.29 -4.61
N ALA A 21 -5.35 3.20 -4.18
CA ALA A 21 -3.98 3.25 -3.65
C ALA A 21 -2.97 3.70 -4.70
N GLY A 22 -3.07 3.18 -5.93
CA GLY A 22 -2.19 3.58 -7.03
C GLY A 22 -2.41 5.04 -7.43
N VAL A 23 -3.68 5.48 -7.48
CA VAL A 23 -4.01 6.89 -7.80
C VAL A 23 -3.52 7.85 -6.71
N ALA A 24 -3.70 7.50 -5.44
CA ALA A 24 -3.24 8.29 -4.31
C ALA A 24 -1.72 8.47 -4.32
N ALA A 25 -0.97 7.37 -4.51
CA ALA A 25 0.49 7.41 -4.57
C ALA A 25 1.01 8.20 -5.80
N ALA A 26 0.39 8.03 -6.97
CA ALA A 26 0.75 8.80 -8.17
C ALA A 26 0.46 10.30 -8.02
N SER A 27 -0.65 10.65 -7.34
CA SER A 27 -0.99 12.05 -7.05
C SER A 27 0.06 12.70 -6.15
N ALA A 28 0.54 11.97 -5.13
CA ALA A 28 1.61 12.42 -4.25
C ALA A 28 2.92 12.70 -5.00
N LEU A 29 3.27 11.89 -6.02
CA LEU A 29 4.47 12.10 -6.83
C LEU A 29 4.42 13.37 -7.68
N THR A 30 3.26 13.64 -8.28
CA THR A 30 3.10 14.74 -9.25
C THR A 30 2.95 16.11 -8.59
N GLY A 31 2.80 16.16 -7.26
CA GLY A 31 2.60 17.42 -6.52
C GLY A 31 1.32 18.15 -6.90
N LEU A 32 0.41 17.47 -7.61
CA LEU A 32 -0.91 18.00 -7.86
C LEU A 32 -1.62 18.15 -6.52
N PRO A 33 -2.33 19.25 -6.26
CA PRO A 33 -3.21 19.38 -5.10
C PRO A 33 -4.37 18.39 -5.27
N CYS A 34 -4.09 17.13 -4.96
CA CYS A 34 -5.11 16.13 -4.77
C CYS A 34 -5.69 16.31 -3.37
N ALA A 35 -6.91 15.85 -3.18
CA ALA A 35 -7.49 15.71 -1.87
C ALA A 35 -6.75 14.58 -1.12
N ALA A 36 -5.51 14.84 -0.71
CA ALA A 36 -4.69 13.91 0.06
C ALA A 36 -5.47 13.44 1.30
N ASP A 37 -6.15 14.37 1.96
CA ASP A 37 -7.08 14.08 3.06
C ASP A 37 -8.22 13.12 2.65
N GLU A 38 -8.79 13.26 1.43
CA GLU A 38 -9.83 12.34 0.91
C GLU A 38 -9.25 10.94 0.67
N PHE A 39 -8.06 10.85 0.08
CA PHE A 39 -7.39 9.56 -0.14
C PHE A 39 -7.03 8.88 1.17
N SER A 40 -6.49 9.63 2.11
CA SER A 40 -6.15 9.16 3.45
C SER A 40 -7.39 8.67 4.20
N ALA A 41 -8.51 9.39 4.12
CA ALA A 41 -9.77 8.96 4.71
C ALA A 41 -10.34 7.68 4.05
N LEU A 42 -10.37 7.62 2.72
CA LEU A 42 -10.88 6.45 1.99
C LEU A 42 -10.02 5.20 2.23
N LEU A 43 -8.70 5.33 2.22
CA LEU A 43 -7.77 4.24 2.55
C LEU A 43 -7.84 3.87 4.04
N ARG A 44 -8.09 4.85 4.91
CA ARG A 44 -8.36 4.61 6.33
C ARG A 44 -9.62 3.80 6.53
N ASP A 45 -10.64 3.91 5.68
CA ASP A 45 -11.91 3.20 5.83
C ASP A 45 -11.96 1.86 5.07
N ALA A 46 -11.10 1.68 4.07
CA ALA A 46 -10.97 0.44 3.31
C ALA A 46 -10.75 -0.79 4.22
N GLU A 47 -11.48 -1.87 3.97
CA GLU A 47 -11.33 -3.10 4.76
C GLU A 47 -9.95 -3.73 4.55
N VAL A 48 -9.29 -4.14 5.65
CA VAL A 48 -8.08 -4.94 5.58
C VAL A 48 -8.50 -6.41 5.59
N GLY A 49 -8.37 -7.05 4.45
CA GLY A 49 -8.65 -8.48 4.29
C GLY A 49 -7.40 -9.37 4.43
N PRO A 50 -7.56 -10.69 4.29
CA PRO A 50 -6.46 -11.66 4.38
C PRO A 50 -5.50 -11.65 3.18
N ASP A 51 -5.87 -10.96 2.09
CA ASP A 51 -4.96 -10.73 0.97
C ASP A 51 -3.96 -9.63 1.34
N LEU A 52 -2.71 -10.03 1.56
CA LEU A 52 -1.60 -9.14 1.88
C LEU A 52 -0.80 -8.73 0.64
N SER A 53 -1.23 -9.04 -0.57
CA SER A 53 -0.47 -8.72 -1.78
C SER A 53 -0.28 -7.21 -1.99
N LEU A 54 0.78 -6.81 -2.71
CA LEU A 54 1.00 -5.41 -3.07
C LEU A 54 0.06 -4.92 -4.17
N GLY A 55 -0.35 -5.82 -5.07
CA GLY A 55 -1.16 -5.46 -6.22
C GLY A 55 -2.61 -5.18 -5.86
N GLN A 56 -3.24 -6.09 -5.11
CA GLN A 56 -4.67 -6.04 -4.80
C GLN A 56 -4.98 -6.04 -3.29
N GLY A 57 -4.01 -6.42 -2.47
CA GLY A 57 -4.18 -6.60 -1.04
C GLY A 57 -3.78 -5.39 -0.19
N ALA A 58 -3.78 -5.64 1.12
CA ALA A 58 -3.59 -4.62 2.15
C ALA A 58 -2.24 -3.91 2.06
N LEU A 59 -1.16 -4.60 1.67
CA LEU A 59 0.16 -3.98 1.58
C LEU A 59 0.25 -2.96 0.43
N GLY A 60 -0.56 -3.08 -0.63
CA GLY A 60 -0.67 -2.05 -1.66
C GLY A 60 -1.29 -0.75 -1.14
N ALA A 61 -2.36 -0.86 -0.34
CA ALA A 61 -2.99 0.27 0.33
C ALA A 61 -2.06 0.93 1.35
N LEU A 62 -1.32 0.13 2.11
CA LEU A 62 -0.34 0.61 3.08
C LEU A 62 0.86 1.31 2.43
N GLU A 63 1.30 0.89 1.24
CA GLU A 63 2.31 1.61 0.46
C GLU A 63 1.83 3.02 0.12
N ALA A 64 0.59 3.18 -0.34
CA ALA A 64 0.03 4.49 -0.65
C ALA A 64 -0.03 5.41 0.59
N LEU A 65 -0.46 4.89 1.73
CA LEU A 65 -0.45 5.62 3.00
C LEU A 65 0.97 6.01 3.44
N THR A 66 1.96 5.13 3.22
CA THR A 66 3.37 5.42 3.51
C THR A 66 3.88 6.57 2.64
N VAL A 67 3.60 6.55 1.34
CA VAL A 67 3.99 7.61 0.40
C VAL A 67 3.36 8.96 0.77
N LEU A 68 2.09 8.97 1.13
CA LEU A 68 1.39 10.18 1.57
C LEU A 68 1.97 10.71 2.90
N ALA A 69 2.23 9.83 3.87
CA ALA A 69 2.82 10.20 5.15
C ALA A 69 4.24 10.81 4.97
N GLU A 70 5.06 10.25 4.07
CA GLU A 70 6.39 10.81 3.74
C GLU A 70 6.33 12.20 3.10
N ARG A 71 5.18 12.57 2.52
CA ARG A 71 4.91 13.91 1.99
C ARG A 71 4.36 14.89 3.03
N GLY A 72 4.21 14.44 4.28
CA GLY A 72 3.72 15.24 5.40
C GLY A 72 2.21 15.14 5.65
N ASP A 73 1.52 14.17 5.04
CA ASP A 73 0.10 13.93 5.32
C ASP A 73 -0.07 13.25 6.71
N GLY A 74 -0.52 14.05 7.70
CA GLY A 74 -0.78 13.60 9.06
C GLY A 74 -1.88 12.54 9.16
N PRO A 75 -3.07 12.77 8.56
CA PRO A 75 -4.12 11.75 8.44
C PRO A 75 -3.63 10.42 7.85
N ALA A 76 -2.76 10.46 6.83
CA ALA A 76 -2.14 9.26 6.26
C ALA A 76 -1.28 8.52 7.28
N ALA A 77 -0.47 9.24 8.06
CA ALA A 77 0.39 8.64 9.08
C ALA A 77 -0.42 7.95 10.20
N GLU A 78 -1.55 8.54 10.61
CA GLU A 78 -2.46 7.91 11.56
C GLU A 78 -3.13 6.65 10.98
N ALA A 79 -3.64 6.75 9.75
CA ALA A 79 -4.25 5.64 9.04
C ALA A 79 -3.25 4.51 8.82
N LEU A 80 -2.01 4.83 8.46
CA LEU A 80 -0.91 3.89 8.30
C LEU A 80 -0.67 3.10 9.57
N THR A 81 -0.61 3.78 10.72
CA THR A 81 -0.40 3.14 12.03
C THR A 81 -1.53 2.14 12.34
N LEU A 82 -2.79 2.58 12.19
CA LEU A 82 -3.96 1.74 12.43
C LEU A 82 -3.99 0.51 11.52
N ARG A 83 -3.83 0.72 10.21
CA ARG A 83 -3.95 -0.33 9.20
C ARG A 83 -2.76 -1.28 9.21
N THR A 84 -1.57 -0.82 9.61
CA THR A 84 -0.40 -1.69 9.83
C THR A 84 -0.66 -2.69 10.94
N GLY A 85 -1.25 -2.27 12.07
CA GLY A 85 -1.60 -3.18 13.16
C GLY A 85 -2.58 -4.27 12.73
N GLN A 86 -3.57 -3.92 11.91
CA GLN A 86 -4.53 -4.89 11.36
C GLN A 86 -3.87 -5.87 10.38
N ALA A 87 -3.03 -5.39 9.47
CA ALA A 87 -2.30 -6.24 8.54
C ALA A 87 -1.35 -7.21 9.28
N LEU A 88 -0.69 -6.75 10.35
CA LEU A 88 0.16 -7.59 11.18
C LEU A 88 -0.64 -8.68 11.90
N ALA A 89 -1.86 -8.39 12.35
CA ALA A 89 -2.75 -9.42 12.90
C ALA A 89 -3.06 -10.53 11.88
N PHE A 90 -3.21 -10.22 10.59
CA PHE A 90 -3.36 -11.23 9.55
C PHE A 90 -2.08 -12.02 9.29
N VAL A 91 -0.91 -11.36 9.31
CA VAL A 91 0.39 -12.05 9.21
C VAL A 91 0.56 -13.05 10.36
N GLU A 92 0.25 -12.65 11.58
CA GLU A 92 0.30 -13.52 12.76
C GLU A 92 -0.70 -14.67 12.66
N ALA A 93 -1.94 -14.39 12.22
CA ALA A 93 -2.99 -15.39 12.08
C ALA A 93 -2.69 -16.43 10.97
N GLN A 94 -1.98 -16.05 9.91
CA GLN A 94 -1.52 -16.99 8.87
C GLN A 94 -0.34 -17.88 9.35
N GLY A 95 0.23 -17.57 10.52
CA GLY A 95 1.24 -18.37 11.23
C GLY A 95 2.67 -18.19 10.69
N HIS A 96 3.65 -18.68 11.45
CA HIS A 96 5.09 -18.73 11.06
C HIS A 96 5.39 -19.66 9.86
N ARG A 97 4.37 -20.01 9.07
CA ARG A 97 4.49 -20.95 7.97
C ARG A 97 5.10 -20.21 6.77
N CYS A 98 6.41 -20.33 6.61
CA CYS A 98 7.05 -20.07 5.33
C CYS A 98 6.36 -20.94 4.28
N ALA A 99 5.82 -20.30 3.24
CA ALA A 99 5.14 -21.03 2.18
C ALA A 99 6.18 -21.87 1.42
N THR A 100 6.10 -23.19 1.56
CA THR A 100 6.76 -24.22 0.75
C THR A 100 6.02 -25.55 1.02
N PRO A 101 6.18 -26.56 0.16
CA PRO A 101 5.43 -26.80 -1.08
C PRO A 101 4.12 -27.58 -0.79
N ASP A 102 3.11 -27.45 -1.67
CA ASP A 102 1.64 -27.68 -1.49
C ASP A 102 0.84 -26.40 -1.12
N HIS A 103 1.54 -25.35 -0.70
CA HIS A 103 1.21 -23.94 -0.89
C HIS A 103 2.45 -23.26 -1.44
N VAL A 104 2.75 -23.48 -2.73
CA VAL A 104 3.94 -22.91 -3.35
C VAL A 104 3.71 -21.40 -3.49
N PRO A 105 4.40 -20.57 -2.71
CA PRO A 105 4.28 -19.14 -2.88
C PRO A 105 4.82 -18.77 -4.25
N SER A 106 4.08 -17.93 -4.96
CA SER A 106 4.70 -17.22 -6.06
C SER A 106 5.80 -16.32 -5.48
N PRO A 107 7.03 -16.33 -6.03
CA PRO A 107 8.06 -15.35 -5.66
C PRO A 107 7.74 -13.96 -6.23
N GLY A 108 6.55 -13.74 -6.78
CA GLY A 108 6.13 -12.48 -7.38
C GLY A 108 6.10 -11.32 -6.40
N LEU A 109 6.44 -10.13 -6.90
CA LEU A 109 6.36 -8.90 -6.14
C LEU A 109 4.92 -8.45 -5.92
N LEU A 110 4.08 -8.43 -6.97
CA LEU A 110 2.73 -7.87 -6.84
C LEU A 110 1.75 -8.82 -6.15
N THR A 111 1.94 -10.12 -6.26
CA THR A 111 0.95 -11.14 -5.87
C THR A 111 1.54 -12.25 -5.00
N GLY A 112 2.79 -12.11 -4.58
CA GLY A 112 3.56 -13.20 -3.97
C GLY A 112 4.34 -12.79 -2.73
N LEU A 113 5.09 -13.75 -2.18
CA LEU A 113 5.81 -13.58 -0.91
C LEU A 113 6.87 -12.50 -0.95
N SER A 114 7.55 -12.31 -2.08
CA SER A 114 8.54 -11.24 -2.22
C SER A 114 7.89 -9.88 -1.99
N GLY A 115 6.65 -9.71 -2.42
CA GLY A 115 5.83 -8.54 -2.13
C GLY A 115 5.52 -8.36 -0.66
N ILE A 116 5.15 -9.44 0.01
CA ILE A 116 4.84 -9.43 1.44
C ILE A 116 6.07 -9.08 2.26
N GLY A 117 7.20 -9.76 2.01
CA GLY A 117 8.47 -9.47 2.66
C GLY A 117 8.94 -8.03 2.41
N TYR A 118 8.84 -7.54 1.17
CA TYR A 118 9.12 -6.15 0.84
C TYR A 118 8.21 -5.19 1.60
N GLY A 119 6.90 -5.41 1.59
CA GLY A 119 5.93 -4.50 2.21
C GLY A 119 6.13 -4.40 3.72
N LEU A 120 6.40 -5.53 4.39
CA LEU A 120 6.73 -5.54 5.82
C LEU A 120 8.05 -4.81 6.12
N LEU A 121 9.07 -5.01 5.29
CA LEU A 121 10.35 -4.31 5.43
C LEU A 121 10.19 -2.80 5.23
N ARG A 122 9.40 -2.40 4.22
CA ARG A 122 9.05 -1.01 3.93
C ARG A 122 8.33 -0.34 5.10
N LEU A 123 7.35 -1.03 5.68
CA LEU A 123 6.62 -0.55 6.86
C LEU A 123 7.53 -0.37 8.08
N ALA A 124 8.48 -1.29 8.29
CA ALA A 124 9.41 -1.22 9.41
C ALA A 124 10.44 -0.09 9.27
N HIS A 125 10.89 0.18 8.03
CA HIS A 125 11.98 1.11 7.75
C HIS A 125 11.70 2.03 6.55
N PRO A 126 10.65 2.87 6.61
CA PRO A 126 10.25 3.66 5.45
C PRO A 126 11.35 4.64 4.99
N GLY A 127 12.07 5.29 5.90
CA GLY A 127 13.17 6.18 5.51
C GLY A 127 14.38 5.50 4.83
N THR A 128 14.47 4.17 4.82
CA THR A 128 15.60 3.42 4.25
C THR A 128 15.19 2.56 3.06
N VAL A 129 14.01 1.98 3.10
CA VAL A 129 13.49 1.09 2.05
C VAL A 129 12.67 1.95 1.11
N PRO A 130 13.10 2.17 -0.15
CA PRO A 130 12.36 3.01 -1.07
C PRO A 130 11.10 2.32 -1.58
N SER A 131 10.14 3.12 -2.05
CA SER A 131 8.96 2.62 -2.75
C SER A 131 9.33 1.96 -4.09
N VAL A 132 9.39 0.63 -4.15
CA VAL A 132 9.68 -0.07 -5.43
C VAL A 132 8.51 0.04 -6.40
N LEU A 133 7.28 0.19 -5.90
CA LEU A 133 6.09 0.35 -6.74
C LEU A 133 6.06 1.70 -7.45
N LEU A 134 6.76 2.71 -6.91
CA LEU A 134 6.98 4.01 -7.53
C LEU A 134 8.35 4.13 -8.21
N LEU A 135 9.08 3.02 -8.36
CA LEU A 135 10.44 2.99 -8.92
C LEU A 135 11.41 3.92 -8.16
N GLY A 136 11.21 4.06 -6.85
CA GLY A 136 12.09 4.80 -5.96
C GLY A 136 13.48 4.14 -5.89
N HIS A 137 14.51 4.96 -5.80
CA HIS A 137 15.91 4.50 -5.77
C HIS A 137 16.49 4.63 -4.36
N PRO A 138 17.30 3.66 -3.90
CA PRO A 138 18.05 3.81 -2.65
C PRO A 138 19.00 5.00 -2.78
N GLY A 139 18.86 6.01 -1.92
CA GLY A 139 19.79 7.15 -1.85
C GLY A 139 19.22 8.54 -2.15
N GLN A 140 17.90 8.71 -2.33
CA GLN A 140 17.29 10.05 -2.49
C GLN A 140 16.73 10.68 -1.20
N TYR A 141 17.38 10.47 -0.05
CA TYR A 141 17.04 11.19 1.18
C TYR A 141 18.22 12.06 1.61
N GLY A 142 18.20 13.31 1.13
CA GLY A 142 19.20 14.33 1.42
C GLY A 142 18.96 15.59 0.58
N ASN A 143 18.00 16.41 1.02
CA ASN A 143 18.04 17.87 0.92
C ASN A 143 17.34 18.44 2.15
#